data_AF-A0A7Z9Q6J7-F1
#
_entry.id   AF-A0A7Z9Q6J7-F1
#
_cell.length_a   1.000
_cell.length_b   1.000
_cell.length_c   1.000
_cell.angle_alpha   90.00
_cell.angle_beta   90.00
_cell.angle_gamma   90.00
#
_symmetry.space_group_name_H-M   'P 1'
#
loop_
_entity.id
_entity.type
_entity.pdbx_description
1 polymer ?
#
loop_
_entity_poly.entity_id
_entity_poly.type
_entity_poly.pdbx_seq_one_letter_code
_entity_poly.pdbx_strand_id
1 'polypeptide(L)'
;MLKYFHKVVRQILFVSLVSVLLSCGLFYPPTLDIQGHRGARGLFPENTLVGFRKAIELGVTTLELDLGLTKDLVPIVYHDPYINQNLCLDANGDSIATDTFNYGPLISNLALKEIKTFDCGSLNPDVLRFPQPPRINIPGEKIPTLQEVFDVLAEYPERNIWLNIEIKISPEYLVTAPVDVFVKAVVQVINQNDAAGKVNIQSFDWQVLESVKIQAPYIKTAALLGQATFKSINDSVPSPWLNGIHFENSGGTALAMLQEAENYVDIFSPSWRLIMPEDSLFLGNTVNELKNNGFPVIPWTINRTKTMEKVILQGVDGIITDYPDSLLMVMEKMGIKRR
;
A
#
# COMPACT_ATOMS: atom_id res chain seq x y z
N MET A 1 54.68 27.67 39.37
CA MET A 1 53.45 28.01 38.61
C MET A 1 53.49 27.59 37.14
N LEU A 2 54.59 27.75 36.39
CA LEU A 2 54.63 27.40 34.95
C LEU A 2 54.40 25.92 34.58
N LYS A 3 54.83 24.97 35.44
CA LYS A 3 54.68 23.52 35.19
C LYS A 3 53.25 22.99 35.36
N TYR A 4 52.41 23.66 36.16
CA TYR A 4 51.00 23.29 36.33
C TYR A 4 50.14 23.75 35.14
N PHE A 5 50.48 24.90 34.55
CA PHE A 5 49.77 25.45 33.39
C PHE A 5 49.87 24.56 32.15
N HIS A 6 51.05 23.95 31.92
CA HIS A 6 51.26 23.05 30.77
C HIS A 6 50.52 21.71 30.90
N LYS A 7 50.23 21.24 32.11
CA LYS A 7 49.52 19.97 32.34
C LYS A 7 48.01 20.12 32.13
N VAL A 8 47.46 21.27 32.51
CA VAL A 8 46.04 21.62 32.33
C VAL A 8 45.73 21.94 30.87
N VAL A 9 46.58 22.70 30.18
CA VAL A 9 46.40 23.01 28.74
C VAL A 9 46.46 21.74 27.87
N ARG A 10 47.33 20.77 28.21
CA ARG A 10 47.44 19.50 27.49
C ARG A 10 46.25 18.55 27.73
N GLN A 11 45.62 18.60 28.91
CA GLN A 11 44.38 17.87 29.19
C GLN A 11 43.15 18.52 28.54
N ILE A 12 43.07 19.85 28.51
CA ILE A 12 41.96 20.56 27.84
C ILE A 12 42.01 20.34 26.32
N LEU A 13 43.21 20.36 25.70
CA LEU A 13 43.39 20.04 24.27
C LEU A 13 43.08 18.58 23.92
N PHE A 14 43.28 17.63 24.85
CA PHE A 14 42.95 16.22 24.61
C PHE A 14 41.45 15.93 24.75
N VAL A 15 40.77 16.61 25.69
CA VAL A 15 39.31 16.49 25.88
C VAL A 15 38.54 17.16 24.73
N SER A 16 39.06 18.26 24.18
CA SER A 16 38.48 18.91 22.99
C SER A 16 38.75 18.15 21.68
N LEU A 17 39.85 17.39 21.56
CA LEU A 17 40.08 16.54 20.38
C LEU A 17 39.20 15.27 20.38
N VAL A 18 38.89 14.71 21.56
CA VAL A 18 38.00 13.53 21.70
C VAL A 18 36.53 13.90 21.52
N SER A 19 36.11 15.12 21.86
CA SER A 19 34.73 15.59 21.65
C SER A 19 34.43 15.99 20.20
N VAL A 20 35.43 16.27 19.37
CA VAL A 20 35.26 16.51 17.93
C VAL A 20 35.21 15.21 17.12
N LEU A 21 35.69 14.08 17.66
CA LEU A 21 35.65 12.78 16.98
C LEU A 21 34.37 11.95 17.26
N LEU A 22 33.47 12.43 18.13
CA LEU A 22 32.19 11.77 18.44
C LEU A 22 30.95 12.41 17.79
N SER A 23 31.12 13.46 16.98
CA SER A 23 30.02 14.08 16.22
C SER A 23 29.96 13.64 14.75
N CYS A 24 30.72 12.60 14.37
CA CYS A 24 30.42 11.85 13.16
C CYS A 24 29.18 11.00 13.46
N GLY A 25 28.01 11.65 13.50
CA GLY A 25 26.74 10.95 13.52
C GLY A 25 26.76 9.96 12.38
N LEU A 26 26.56 8.68 12.71
CA LEU A 26 26.40 7.62 11.73
C LEU A 26 25.32 8.08 10.74
N PHE A 27 25.75 8.54 9.57
CA PHE A 27 24.83 8.98 8.53
C PHE A 27 24.27 7.71 7.89
N TYR A 28 23.25 7.14 8.52
CA TYR A 28 22.51 6.04 7.93
C TYR A 28 21.80 6.60 6.69
N PRO A 29 22.02 6.00 5.52
CA PRO A 29 21.31 6.44 4.32
C PRO A 29 19.81 6.32 4.56
N PRO A 30 18.99 7.27 4.06
CA PRO A 30 17.54 7.17 4.23
C PRO A 30 17.07 5.84 3.62
N THR A 31 16.13 5.19 4.30
CA THR A 31 15.50 3.97 3.80
C THR A 31 14.09 4.25 3.31
N LEU A 32 13.67 3.57 2.26
CA LEU A 32 12.32 3.67 1.71
C LEU A 32 11.72 2.28 1.52
N ASP A 33 10.45 2.12 1.90
CA ASP A 33 9.64 0.95 1.56
C ASP A 33 9.13 1.05 0.10
N ILE A 34 9.56 0.11 -0.73
CA ILE A 34 9.14 -0.02 -2.12
C ILE A 34 7.97 -0.98 -2.16
N GLN A 35 6.77 -0.46 -2.35
CA GLN A 35 5.57 -1.27 -2.48
C GLN A 35 5.20 -1.46 -3.96
N GLY A 36 5.26 -2.70 -4.40
CA GLY A 36 4.84 -3.09 -5.73
C GLY A 36 3.31 -3.10 -5.82
N HIS A 37 2.72 -2.09 -6.46
CA HIS A 37 1.27 -1.94 -6.59
C HIS A 37 0.70 -3.05 -7.48
N ARG A 38 -0.15 -3.89 -6.89
CA ARG A 38 -0.64 -5.14 -7.49
C ARG A 38 0.50 -6.01 -8.03
N GLY A 39 1.62 -6.03 -7.31
CA GLY A 39 2.91 -6.57 -7.73
C GLY A 39 3.72 -5.58 -8.56
N ALA A 40 3.60 -5.63 -9.88
CA ALA A 40 4.31 -4.71 -10.77
C ALA A 40 3.45 -4.42 -11.98
N ARG A 41 2.24 -3.89 -11.76
CA ARG A 41 1.22 -3.70 -12.81
C ARG A 41 1.73 -2.92 -14.03
N GLY A 42 2.72 -2.05 -13.88
CA GLY A 42 3.34 -1.36 -15.01
C GLY A 42 4.09 -2.28 -15.97
N LEU A 43 4.47 -3.47 -15.51
CA LEU A 43 5.39 -4.40 -16.17
C LEU A 43 4.77 -5.78 -16.43
N PHE A 44 3.85 -6.23 -15.58
CA PHE A 44 3.23 -7.56 -15.65
C PHE A 44 1.73 -7.49 -15.31
N PRO A 45 0.94 -8.55 -15.58
CA PRO A 45 -0.48 -8.59 -15.23
C PRO A 45 -0.68 -8.35 -13.74
N GLU A 46 -1.62 -7.46 -13.40
CA GLU A 46 -1.86 -7.06 -12.01
C GLU A 46 -2.39 -8.22 -11.18
N ASN A 47 -2.02 -8.25 -9.90
CA ASN A 47 -2.60 -9.19 -8.94
C ASN A 47 -2.48 -10.67 -9.37
N THR A 48 -1.42 -11.02 -10.13
CA THR A 48 -1.12 -12.39 -10.57
C THR A 48 0.09 -12.96 -9.82
N LEU A 49 0.16 -14.28 -9.69
CA LEU A 49 1.28 -14.92 -9.00
C LEU A 49 2.61 -14.68 -9.73
N VAL A 50 2.60 -14.69 -11.07
CA VAL A 50 3.79 -14.33 -11.85
C VAL A 50 4.16 -12.86 -11.65
N GLY A 51 3.19 -11.94 -11.65
CA GLY A 51 3.43 -10.52 -11.36
C GLY A 51 4.08 -10.31 -9.99
N PHE A 52 3.63 -11.02 -8.96
CA PHE A 52 4.23 -10.98 -7.63
C PHE A 52 5.66 -11.52 -7.59
N ARG A 53 5.92 -12.70 -8.17
CA ARG A 53 7.30 -13.24 -8.29
C ARG A 53 8.23 -12.24 -8.96
N LYS A 54 7.78 -11.62 -10.06
CA LYS A 54 8.56 -10.62 -10.79
C LYS A 54 8.84 -9.37 -9.96
N ALA A 55 7.86 -8.90 -9.19
CA ALA A 55 8.07 -7.78 -8.27
C ALA A 55 9.12 -8.11 -7.18
N ILE A 56 9.06 -9.31 -6.59
CA ILE A 56 10.07 -9.79 -5.63
C ILE A 56 11.46 -9.86 -6.27
N GLU A 57 11.55 -10.41 -7.49
CA GLU A 57 12.80 -10.50 -8.26
C GLU A 57 13.41 -9.12 -8.55
N LEU A 58 12.58 -8.12 -8.87
CA LEU A 58 13.00 -6.73 -9.05
C LEU A 58 13.53 -6.12 -7.74
N GLY A 59 13.07 -6.62 -6.58
CA GLY A 59 13.58 -6.23 -5.27
C GLY A 59 12.71 -5.22 -4.53
N VAL A 60 11.39 -5.28 -4.73
CA VAL A 60 10.41 -4.64 -3.84
C VAL A 60 10.58 -5.16 -2.41
N THR A 61 10.23 -4.35 -1.42
CA THR A 61 10.22 -4.74 0.01
C THR A 61 8.84 -5.22 0.43
N THR A 62 7.80 -4.73 -0.23
CA THR A 62 6.39 -5.04 0.07
C THR A 62 5.65 -5.32 -1.23
N LEU A 63 4.80 -6.36 -1.23
CA LEU A 63 3.78 -6.54 -2.26
C LEU A 63 2.49 -5.89 -1.80
N GLU A 64 1.98 -4.96 -2.59
CA GLU A 64 0.65 -4.42 -2.40
C GLU A 64 -0.34 -5.20 -3.29
N LEU A 65 -1.50 -5.51 -2.76
CA LEU A 65 -2.51 -6.33 -3.44
C LEU A 65 -3.93 -6.00 -2.95
N ASP A 66 -4.90 -6.24 -3.82
CA ASP A 66 -6.32 -6.03 -3.54
C ASP A 66 -7.03 -7.35 -3.28
N LEU A 67 -8.00 -7.37 -2.36
CA LEU A 67 -8.81 -8.53 -2.08
C LEU A 67 -10.28 -8.36 -2.44
N GLY A 68 -10.85 -9.42 -3.01
CA GLY A 68 -12.28 -9.72 -3.02
C GLY A 68 -12.59 -10.97 -2.17
N LEU A 69 -13.87 -11.20 -1.88
CA LEU A 69 -14.33 -12.40 -1.15
C LEU A 69 -15.34 -13.18 -1.99
N THR A 70 -15.05 -14.46 -2.21
CA THR A 70 -15.93 -15.36 -2.97
C THR A 70 -17.21 -15.72 -2.20
N LYS A 71 -18.17 -16.33 -2.91
CA LYS A 71 -19.39 -16.90 -2.32
C LYS A 71 -19.12 -17.92 -1.21
N ASP A 72 -18.05 -18.70 -1.37
CA ASP A 72 -17.56 -19.71 -0.42
C ASP A 72 -16.53 -19.15 0.59
N LEU A 73 -16.50 -17.82 0.75
CA LEU A 73 -15.72 -17.08 1.75
C LEU A 73 -14.19 -17.27 1.64
N VAL A 74 -13.68 -17.44 0.43
CA VAL A 74 -12.25 -17.49 0.15
C VAL A 74 -11.76 -16.10 -0.25
N PRO A 75 -10.75 -15.52 0.44
CA PRO A 75 -10.12 -14.29 -0.02
C PRO A 75 -9.34 -14.53 -1.31
N ILE A 76 -9.69 -13.78 -2.36
CA ILE A 76 -9.03 -13.81 -3.67
C ILE A 76 -8.39 -12.48 -3.99
N VAL A 77 -7.33 -12.51 -4.78
CA VAL A 77 -6.48 -11.34 -5.08
C VAL A 77 -6.95 -10.70 -6.38
N TYR A 78 -7.76 -9.66 -6.26
CA TYR A 78 -8.43 -9.01 -7.38
C TYR A 78 -8.99 -7.64 -7.00
N HIS A 79 -8.94 -6.67 -7.91
CA HIS A 79 -9.23 -5.27 -7.60
C HIS A 79 -10.72 -4.89 -7.62
N ASP A 80 -11.45 -5.31 -8.66
CA ASP A 80 -12.83 -4.87 -8.88
C ASP A 80 -13.81 -5.86 -8.21
N PRO A 81 -15.01 -5.44 -7.77
CA PRO A 81 -16.01 -6.36 -7.22
C PRO A 81 -16.62 -7.31 -8.29
N TYR A 82 -16.46 -6.98 -9.57
CA TYR A 82 -16.94 -7.75 -10.72
C TYR A 82 -15.76 -8.22 -11.58
N ILE A 83 -15.88 -9.40 -12.19
CA ILE A 83 -14.91 -9.86 -13.19
C ILE A 83 -14.92 -8.90 -14.38
N ASN A 84 -13.75 -8.34 -14.70
CA ASN A 84 -13.60 -7.23 -15.63
C ASN A 84 -13.21 -7.77 -17.01
N GLN A 85 -14.06 -7.54 -18.01
CA GLN A 85 -13.83 -7.99 -19.39
C GLN A 85 -12.56 -7.41 -20.05
N ASN A 86 -12.01 -6.32 -19.52
CA ASN A 86 -10.76 -5.74 -20.03
C ASN A 86 -9.51 -6.37 -19.38
N LEU A 87 -9.68 -7.10 -18.28
CA LEU A 87 -8.60 -7.77 -17.55
C LEU A 87 -8.59 -9.27 -17.79
N CYS A 88 -9.77 -9.88 -17.92
CA CYS A 88 -9.92 -11.33 -17.93
C CYS A 88 -10.64 -11.84 -19.19
N LEU A 89 -10.35 -13.10 -19.53
CA LEU A 89 -11.05 -13.93 -20.49
C LEU A 89 -11.73 -15.10 -19.77
N ASP A 90 -12.77 -15.65 -20.38
CA ASP A 90 -13.47 -16.82 -19.88
C ASP A 90 -12.66 -18.13 -20.08
N ALA A 91 -13.25 -19.27 -19.72
CA ALA A 91 -12.59 -20.57 -19.83
C ALA A 91 -12.26 -21.00 -21.27
N ASN A 92 -12.91 -20.41 -22.28
CA ASN A 92 -12.69 -20.68 -23.70
C ASN A 92 -11.70 -19.66 -24.32
N GLY A 93 -11.31 -18.62 -23.58
CA GLY A 93 -10.50 -17.52 -24.08
C GLY A 93 -11.33 -16.40 -24.72
N ASP A 94 -12.65 -16.39 -24.51
CA ASP A 94 -13.55 -15.35 -25.03
C ASP A 94 -13.70 -14.20 -24.02
N SER A 95 -14.20 -13.05 -24.49
CA SER A 95 -14.50 -11.91 -23.62
C SER A 95 -15.56 -12.27 -22.58
N ILE A 96 -15.40 -11.76 -21.37
CA ILE A 96 -16.37 -11.97 -20.28
C ILE A 96 -17.72 -11.38 -20.66
N ALA A 97 -18.79 -12.17 -20.53
CA ALA A 97 -20.15 -11.69 -20.71
C ALA A 97 -20.51 -10.66 -19.64
N THR A 98 -21.09 -9.54 -20.06
CA THR A 98 -21.51 -8.45 -19.17
C THR A 98 -23.01 -8.20 -19.21
N ASP A 99 -23.53 -7.59 -18.14
CA ASP A 99 -24.89 -7.08 -18.09
C ASP A 99 -25.06 -5.77 -18.91
N THR A 100 -26.26 -5.17 -18.84
CA THR A 100 -26.59 -3.93 -19.56
C THR A 100 -25.80 -2.69 -19.09
N PHE A 101 -25.12 -2.79 -17.95
CA PHE A 101 -24.27 -1.74 -17.37
C PHE A 101 -22.78 -2.02 -17.58
N ASN A 102 -22.43 -3.04 -18.38
CA ASN A 102 -21.09 -3.53 -18.63
C ASN A 102 -20.38 -4.14 -17.39
N TYR A 103 -21.15 -4.60 -16.40
CA TYR A 103 -20.60 -5.38 -15.29
C TYR A 103 -20.54 -6.87 -15.65
N GLY A 104 -19.38 -7.49 -15.44
CA GLY A 104 -19.27 -8.95 -15.51
C GLY A 104 -19.84 -9.63 -14.26
N PRO A 105 -19.61 -10.94 -14.09
CA PRO A 105 -20.03 -11.67 -12.90
C PRO A 105 -19.52 -11.05 -11.60
N LEU A 106 -20.41 -10.91 -10.60
CA LEU A 106 -20.05 -10.41 -9.27
C LEU A 106 -19.28 -11.47 -8.48
N ILE A 107 -18.13 -11.11 -7.92
CA ILE A 107 -17.23 -12.04 -7.20
C ILE A 107 -17.93 -12.73 -6.03
N SER A 108 -18.73 -11.99 -5.26
CA SER A 108 -19.46 -12.52 -4.09
C SER A 108 -20.57 -13.53 -4.46
N ASN A 109 -20.89 -13.66 -5.76
CA ASN A 109 -21.83 -14.66 -6.27
C ASN A 109 -21.15 -15.92 -6.83
N LEU A 110 -19.82 -15.94 -6.95
CA LEU A 110 -19.05 -17.03 -7.53
C LEU A 110 -18.29 -17.81 -6.45
N ALA A 111 -18.31 -19.15 -6.53
CA ALA A 111 -17.41 -19.98 -5.73
C ALA A 111 -15.98 -19.92 -6.30
N LEU A 112 -14.97 -20.24 -5.47
CA LEU A 112 -13.56 -20.22 -5.87
C LEU A 112 -13.31 -21.03 -7.15
N LYS A 113 -13.95 -22.20 -7.27
CA LYS A 113 -13.81 -23.07 -8.45
C LYS A 113 -14.20 -22.37 -9.75
N GLU A 114 -15.23 -21.52 -9.71
CA GLU A 114 -15.70 -20.76 -10.88
C GLU A 114 -14.72 -19.62 -11.20
N ILE A 115 -14.27 -18.90 -10.17
CA ILE A 115 -13.25 -17.84 -10.30
C ILE A 115 -11.96 -18.36 -10.93
N LYS A 116 -11.52 -19.56 -10.56
CA LYS A 116 -10.29 -20.18 -11.08
C LYS A 116 -10.34 -20.55 -12.55
N THR A 117 -11.48 -20.41 -13.22
CA THR A 117 -11.57 -20.65 -14.67
C THR A 117 -11.05 -19.48 -15.49
N PHE A 118 -11.17 -18.24 -15.00
CA PHE A 118 -10.82 -17.03 -15.74
C PHE A 118 -9.32 -16.90 -15.99
N ASP A 119 -8.94 -16.45 -17.19
CA ASP A 119 -7.56 -16.04 -17.52
C ASP A 119 -7.45 -14.52 -17.40
N CYS A 120 -6.72 -14.04 -16.40
CA CYS A 120 -6.49 -12.62 -16.16
C CYS A 120 -5.04 -12.19 -16.42
N GLY A 121 -4.31 -12.98 -17.21
CA GLY A 121 -2.94 -12.69 -17.62
C GLY A 121 -2.78 -12.35 -19.10
N SER A 122 -3.74 -12.75 -19.93
CA SER A 122 -3.70 -12.53 -21.38
C SER A 122 -3.87 -11.07 -21.82
N LEU A 123 -4.63 -10.27 -21.06
CA LEU A 123 -5.05 -8.93 -21.49
C LEU A 123 -4.19 -7.80 -20.91
N ASN A 124 -4.17 -6.68 -21.64
CA ASN A 124 -3.72 -5.40 -21.14
C ASN A 124 -4.88 -4.41 -21.22
N PRO A 125 -5.46 -4.00 -20.09
CA PRO A 125 -6.69 -3.21 -20.08
C PRO A 125 -6.49 -1.79 -20.63
N ASP A 126 -5.26 -1.28 -20.62
CA ASP A 126 -4.96 0.09 -21.00
C ASP A 126 -3.52 0.20 -21.55
N VAL A 127 -3.37 0.04 -22.85
CA VAL A 127 -2.08 0.11 -23.55
C VAL A 127 -1.47 1.53 -23.48
N LEU A 128 -2.27 2.57 -23.34
CA LEU A 128 -1.77 3.95 -23.22
C LEU A 128 -1.15 4.18 -21.84
N ARG A 129 -1.75 3.61 -20.79
CA ARG A 129 -1.23 3.67 -19.43
C ARG A 129 -0.10 2.67 -19.19
N PHE A 130 -0.16 1.50 -19.81
CA PHE A 130 0.78 0.40 -19.67
C PHE A 130 1.31 -0.04 -21.06
N PRO A 131 2.22 0.74 -21.67
CA PRO A 131 2.72 0.46 -23.00
C PRO A 131 3.49 -0.86 -23.07
N GLN A 132 3.39 -1.54 -24.21
CA GLN A 132 4.12 -2.77 -24.52
C GLN A 132 5.09 -2.50 -25.67
N PRO A 133 6.43 -2.60 -25.47
CA PRO A 133 7.14 -2.80 -24.20
C PRO A 133 7.12 -1.57 -23.27
N PRO A 134 7.43 -1.71 -21.95
CA PRO A 134 8.01 -2.89 -21.29
C PRO A 134 7.00 -3.88 -20.71
N ARG A 135 5.70 -3.59 -20.70
CA ARG A 135 4.73 -4.53 -20.12
C ARG A 135 4.66 -5.83 -20.92
N ILE A 136 4.65 -6.96 -20.21
CA ILE A 136 4.52 -8.31 -20.79
C ILE A 136 3.25 -8.95 -20.23
N ASN A 137 2.37 -9.42 -21.12
CA ASN A 137 1.22 -10.23 -20.74
C ASN A 137 1.63 -11.70 -20.58
N ILE A 138 0.98 -12.42 -19.67
CA ILE A 138 1.29 -13.82 -19.33
C ILE A 138 0.01 -14.64 -19.50
N PRO A 139 -0.29 -15.12 -20.71
CA PRO A 139 -1.51 -15.87 -20.96
C PRO A 139 -1.71 -17.06 -20.01
N GLY A 140 -2.92 -17.21 -19.50
CA GLY A 140 -3.30 -18.31 -18.62
C GLY A 140 -3.15 -18.05 -17.13
N GLU A 141 -2.57 -16.91 -16.69
CA GLU A 141 -2.56 -16.58 -15.26
C GLU A 141 -3.99 -16.48 -14.72
N LYS A 142 -4.18 -17.09 -13.54
CA LYS A 142 -5.48 -17.16 -12.87
C LYS A 142 -5.55 -16.11 -11.77
N ILE A 143 -6.78 -15.78 -11.36
CA ILE A 143 -7.02 -15.00 -10.15
C ILE A 143 -6.49 -15.82 -8.95
N PRO A 144 -5.52 -15.31 -8.17
CA PRO A 144 -4.99 -16.03 -7.01
C PRO A 144 -5.95 -15.98 -5.81
N THR A 145 -5.76 -16.90 -4.88
CA THR A 145 -6.20 -16.78 -3.49
C THR A 145 -5.13 -16.07 -2.68
N LEU A 146 -5.51 -15.51 -1.53
CA LEU A 146 -4.52 -14.95 -0.60
C LEU A 146 -3.53 -16.02 -0.09
N GLN A 147 -3.98 -17.27 0.10
CA GLN A 147 -3.08 -18.37 0.51
C GLN A 147 -1.99 -18.63 -0.53
N GLU A 148 -2.34 -18.65 -1.82
CA GLU A 148 -1.35 -18.86 -2.88
C GLU A 148 -0.31 -17.73 -2.96
N VAL A 149 -0.65 -16.51 -2.51
CA VAL A 149 0.35 -15.43 -2.36
C VAL A 149 1.31 -15.73 -1.22
N PHE A 150 0.83 -16.23 -0.07
CA PHE A 150 1.71 -16.69 1.00
C PHE A 150 2.61 -17.85 0.55
N ASP A 151 2.08 -18.76 -0.26
CA ASP A 151 2.87 -19.84 -0.86
C ASP A 151 3.98 -19.28 -1.76
N VAL A 152 3.71 -18.22 -2.54
CA VAL A 152 4.74 -17.49 -3.29
C VAL A 152 5.78 -16.86 -2.36
N LEU A 153 5.39 -16.26 -1.24
CA LEU A 153 6.37 -15.69 -0.30
C LEU A 153 7.29 -16.76 0.29
N ALA A 154 6.77 -17.97 0.51
CA ALA A 154 7.56 -19.11 1.00
C ALA A 154 8.62 -19.58 0.00
N GLU A 155 8.50 -19.25 -1.29
CA GLU A 155 9.53 -19.49 -2.30
C GLU A 155 10.76 -18.57 -2.14
N TYR A 156 10.63 -17.47 -1.37
CA TYR A 156 11.69 -16.45 -1.17
C TYR A 156 11.98 -16.16 0.32
N PRO A 157 12.33 -17.17 1.13
CA PRO A 157 12.48 -17.03 2.59
C PRO A 157 13.55 -15.99 3.00
N GLU A 158 14.55 -15.75 2.15
CA GLU A 158 15.64 -14.80 2.38
C GLU A 158 15.29 -13.34 2.04
N ARG A 159 14.18 -13.09 1.32
CA ARG A 159 13.82 -11.74 0.85
C ARG A 159 13.04 -10.90 1.86
N ASN A 160 12.52 -11.52 2.92
CA ASN A 160 11.77 -10.86 3.99
C ASN A 160 10.66 -9.90 3.47
N ILE A 161 9.89 -10.37 2.49
CA ILE A 161 8.85 -9.59 1.82
C ILE A 161 7.65 -9.38 2.76
N TRP A 162 7.13 -8.15 2.78
CA TRP A 162 5.89 -7.78 3.48
C TRP A 162 4.69 -7.81 2.52
N LEU A 163 3.48 -7.91 3.08
CA LEU A 163 2.25 -7.66 2.33
C LEU A 163 1.53 -6.41 2.85
N ASN A 164 1.09 -5.56 1.92
CA ASN A 164 0.11 -4.52 2.16
C ASN A 164 -1.21 -4.92 1.47
N ILE A 165 -2.20 -5.33 2.25
CA ILE A 165 -3.40 -6.01 1.77
C ILE A 165 -4.59 -5.04 1.79
N GLU A 166 -5.14 -4.67 0.64
CA GLU A 166 -6.37 -3.88 0.57
C GLU A 166 -7.62 -4.78 0.66
N ILE A 167 -8.49 -4.54 1.65
CA ILE A 167 -9.84 -5.11 1.67
C ILE A 167 -10.77 -4.16 0.91
N LYS A 168 -11.27 -4.60 -0.25
CA LYS A 168 -12.17 -3.79 -1.10
C LYS A 168 -13.60 -3.83 -0.58
N ILE A 169 -14.00 -2.80 0.14
CA ILE A 169 -15.40 -2.54 0.49
C ILE A 169 -15.72 -1.09 0.13
N SER A 170 -16.94 -0.88 -0.39
CA SER A 170 -17.49 0.45 -0.61
C SER A 170 -18.69 0.65 0.32
N PRO A 171 -18.77 1.76 1.06
CA PRO A 171 -19.93 2.09 1.86
C PRO A 171 -21.10 2.58 1.00
N GLU A 172 -20.89 2.83 -0.30
CA GLU A 172 -21.89 3.36 -1.23
C GLU A 172 -22.68 2.27 -1.95
N TYR A 173 -22.11 1.05 -2.06
CA TYR A 173 -22.74 -0.07 -2.77
C TYR A 173 -22.54 -1.40 -2.04
N LEU A 174 -23.63 -2.13 -1.81
CA LEU A 174 -23.60 -3.44 -1.19
C LEU A 174 -23.33 -4.55 -2.22
N VAL A 175 -22.09 -4.61 -2.70
CA VAL A 175 -21.62 -5.59 -3.71
C VAL A 175 -20.63 -6.62 -3.16
N THR A 176 -20.25 -6.50 -1.89
CA THR A 176 -19.32 -7.38 -1.19
C THR A 176 -19.97 -8.03 0.03
N ALA A 177 -19.27 -8.98 0.65
CA ALA A 177 -19.68 -9.53 1.94
C ALA A 177 -19.64 -8.46 3.05
N PRO A 178 -20.41 -8.64 4.14
CA PRO A 178 -20.34 -7.74 5.30
C PRO A 178 -18.91 -7.58 5.84
N VAL A 179 -18.57 -6.37 6.30
CA VAL A 179 -17.21 -5.99 6.77
C VAL A 179 -16.61 -7.06 7.69
N ASP A 180 -17.32 -7.43 8.76
CA ASP A 180 -16.79 -8.37 9.75
C ASP A 180 -16.52 -9.76 9.17
N VAL A 181 -17.36 -10.22 8.22
CA VAL A 181 -17.19 -11.51 7.56
C VAL A 181 -15.95 -11.50 6.67
N PHE A 182 -15.75 -10.42 5.92
CA PHE A 182 -14.58 -10.27 5.06
C PHE A 182 -13.29 -10.15 5.87
N VAL A 183 -13.26 -9.27 6.87
CA VAL A 183 -12.11 -9.12 7.78
C VAL A 183 -11.76 -10.45 8.44
N LYS A 184 -12.75 -11.18 8.96
CA LYS A 184 -12.53 -12.49 9.60
C LYS A 184 -11.87 -13.49 8.67
N ALA A 185 -12.34 -13.59 7.41
CA ALA A 185 -11.77 -14.51 6.43
C ALA A 185 -10.31 -14.17 6.11
N VAL A 186 -9.98 -12.89 5.97
CA VAL A 186 -8.60 -12.43 5.71
C VAL A 186 -7.69 -12.68 6.92
N VAL A 187 -8.13 -12.29 8.12
CA VAL A 187 -7.38 -12.52 9.37
C VAL A 187 -7.11 -14.00 9.59
N GLN A 188 -8.07 -14.88 9.28
CA GLN A 188 -7.88 -16.32 9.39
C GLN A 188 -6.71 -16.81 8.53
N VAL A 189 -6.62 -16.39 7.27
CA VAL A 189 -5.51 -16.78 6.38
C VAL A 189 -4.18 -16.21 6.87
N ILE A 190 -4.15 -14.95 7.31
CA ILE A 190 -2.93 -14.33 7.87
C ILE A 190 -2.41 -15.11 9.08
N ASN A 191 -3.29 -15.49 10.00
CA ASN A 191 -2.93 -16.22 11.22
C ASN A 191 -2.51 -17.67 10.93
N GLN A 192 -3.13 -18.32 9.95
CA GLN A 192 -2.72 -19.67 9.51
C GLN A 192 -1.28 -19.70 8.98
N ASN A 193 -0.79 -18.57 8.46
CA ASN A 193 0.57 -18.43 7.93
C ASN A 193 1.55 -17.76 8.90
N ASP A 194 1.16 -17.51 10.16
CA ASP A 194 1.97 -16.78 11.16
C ASP A 194 2.53 -15.44 10.62
N ALA A 195 1.75 -14.77 9.77
CA ALA A 195 2.25 -13.66 8.96
C ALA A 195 1.94 -12.28 9.55
N ALA A 196 1.27 -12.19 10.70
CA ALA A 196 0.80 -10.92 11.25
C ALA A 196 1.91 -9.88 11.45
N GLY A 197 3.14 -10.32 11.76
CA GLY A 197 4.30 -9.44 11.90
C GLY A 197 4.88 -8.88 10.59
N LYS A 198 4.39 -9.32 9.43
CA LYS A 198 4.84 -8.91 8.08
C LYS A 198 3.70 -8.47 7.17
N VAL A 199 2.54 -8.17 7.76
CA VAL A 199 1.33 -7.77 7.04
C VAL A 199 0.78 -6.49 7.65
N ASN A 200 0.31 -5.58 6.79
CA ASN A 200 -0.67 -4.59 7.17
C ASN A 200 -1.92 -4.74 6.29
N ILE A 201 -3.08 -4.35 6.81
CA ILE A 201 -4.34 -4.29 6.08
C ILE A 201 -4.66 -2.82 5.80
N GLN A 202 -4.95 -2.48 4.55
CA GLN A 202 -5.36 -1.15 4.14
C GLN A 202 -6.81 -1.14 3.61
N SER A 203 -7.48 0.00 3.69
CA SER A 203 -8.85 0.16 3.18
C SER A 203 -9.19 1.65 3.01
N PHE A 204 -10.00 1.97 2.00
CA PHE A 204 -10.65 3.28 1.88
C PHE A 204 -11.85 3.42 2.81
N ASP A 205 -12.55 2.32 3.09
CA ASP A 205 -13.62 2.28 4.08
C ASP A 205 -12.98 2.07 5.45
N TRP A 206 -12.94 3.12 6.27
CA TRP A 206 -12.27 3.10 7.57
C TRP A 206 -12.99 2.24 8.61
N GLN A 207 -14.27 1.87 8.40
CA GLN A 207 -14.94 0.89 9.26
C GLN A 207 -14.25 -0.48 9.19
N VAL A 208 -13.64 -0.82 8.05
CA VAL A 208 -12.84 -2.03 7.90
C VAL A 208 -11.65 -2.03 8.84
N LEU A 209 -10.97 -0.87 8.99
CA LEU A 209 -9.78 -0.75 9.83
C LEU A 209 -10.12 -0.91 11.31
N GLU A 210 -11.25 -0.34 11.75
CA GLU A 210 -11.78 -0.56 13.09
C GLU A 210 -12.13 -2.03 13.33
N SER A 211 -12.81 -2.68 12.38
CA SER A 211 -13.12 -4.12 12.46
C SER A 211 -11.85 -4.98 12.54
N VAL A 212 -10.79 -4.64 11.80
CA VAL A 212 -9.48 -5.29 11.92
C VAL A 212 -8.93 -5.13 13.34
N LYS A 213 -8.96 -3.93 13.93
CA LYS A 213 -8.48 -3.75 15.31
C LYS A 213 -9.29 -4.50 16.35
N ILE A 214 -10.59 -4.63 16.16
CA ILE A 214 -11.45 -5.43 17.05
C ILE A 214 -11.09 -6.92 16.96
N GLN A 215 -10.87 -7.44 15.76
CA GLN A 215 -10.67 -8.88 15.53
C GLN A 215 -9.20 -9.34 15.68
N ALA A 216 -8.25 -8.47 15.34
CA ALA A 216 -6.81 -8.75 15.30
C ALA A 216 -5.99 -7.49 15.58
N PRO A 217 -5.99 -6.96 16.82
CA PRO A 217 -5.34 -5.68 17.17
C PRO A 217 -3.82 -5.65 16.92
N TYR A 218 -3.19 -6.82 16.79
CA TYR A 218 -1.77 -7.00 16.50
C TYR A 218 -1.42 -6.83 15.00
N ILE A 219 -2.40 -6.81 14.10
CA ILE A 219 -2.20 -6.50 12.68
C ILE A 219 -2.24 -4.99 12.50
N LYS A 220 -1.28 -4.46 11.73
CA LYS A 220 -1.24 -3.04 11.42
C LYS A 220 -2.33 -2.66 10.41
N THR A 221 -2.90 -1.48 10.56
CA THR A 221 -3.89 -0.90 9.65
C THR A 221 -3.32 0.31 8.92
N ALA A 222 -3.70 0.50 7.65
CA ALA A 222 -3.33 1.66 6.86
C ALA A 222 -4.57 2.34 6.25
N ALA A 223 -4.73 3.62 6.57
CA ALA A 223 -5.84 4.43 6.11
C ALA A 223 -5.61 4.91 4.68
N LEU A 224 -6.35 4.35 3.71
CA LEU A 224 -6.36 4.89 2.35
C LEU A 224 -7.21 6.15 2.30
N LEU A 225 -6.74 7.15 1.56
CA LEU A 225 -7.46 8.41 1.38
C LEU A 225 -7.26 8.95 -0.03
N GLY A 226 -8.36 9.28 -0.72
CA GLY A 226 -8.37 9.86 -2.05
C GLY A 226 -9.22 11.11 -2.11
N GLN A 227 -9.13 11.85 -3.22
CA GLN A 227 -9.86 13.11 -3.42
C GLN A 227 -11.38 12.98 -3.18
N ALA A 228 -11.96 11.83 -3.51
CA ALA A 228 -13.38 11.57 -3.39
C ALA A 228 -13.81 11.03 -2.01
N THR A 229 -12.87 10.56 -1.18
CA THR A 229 -13.22 9.82 0.05
C THR A 229 -13.08 10.65 1.32
N PHE A 230 -12.38 11.78 1.31
CA PHE A 230 -12.25 12.61 2.52
C PHE A 230 -13.32 13.70 2.64
N LYS A 231 -14.00 14.05 1.55
CA LYS A 231 -14.94 15.17 1.53
C LYS A 231 -16.28 14.77 2.13
N SER A 232 -16.80 15.60 3.03
CA SER A 232 -18.14 15.42 3.56
C SER A 232 -19.20 15.60 2.48
N ILE A 233 -20.33 14.89 2.63
CA ILE A 233 -21.47 15.02 1.71
C ILE A 233 -22.06 16.43 1.82
N ASN A 234 -22.14 16.96 3.04
CA ASN A 234 -22.51 18.34 3.37
C ASN A 234 -22.08 18.67 4.81
N ASP A 235 -22.34 19.89 5.27
CA ASP A 235 -21.98 20.40 6.61
C ASP A 235 -22.48 19.57 7.80
N SER A 236 -23.46 18.68 7.61
CA SER A 236 -24.05 17.83 8.65
C SER A 236 -23.80 16.34 8.43
N VAL A 237 -23.27 15.94 7.28
CA VAL A 237 -23.14 14.53 6.90
C VAL A 237 -21.69 14.29 6.50
N PRO A 238 -20.91 13.58 7.35
CA PRO A 238 -19.52 13.27 7.06
C PRO A 238 -19.40 12.38 5.83
N SER A 239 -18.17 12.23 5.36
CA SER A 239 -17.86 11.22 4.34
C SER A 239 -18.25 9.83 4.85
N PRO A 240 -18.95 9.00 4.06
CA PRO A 240 -19.27 7.63 4.45
C PRO A 240 -18.01 6.75 4.55
N TRP A 241 -16.88 7.21 4.01
CA TRP A 241 -15.61 6.48 3.99
C TRP A 241 -14.78 6.62 5.27
N LEU A 242 -15.03 7.66 6.08
CA LEU A 242 -14.19 8.01 7.23
C LEU A 242 -14.72 7.48 8.58
N ASN A 243 -15.55 6.43 8.55
CA ASN A 243 -16.13 5.82 9.74
C ASN A 243 -16.79 6.86 10.69
N GLY A 244 -17.52 7.82 10.10
CA GLY A 244 -18.22 8.88 10.85
C GLY A 244 -17.40 10.12 11.19
N ILE A 245 -16.09 10.15 10.92
CA ILE A 245 -15.25 11.34 11.13
C ILE A 245 -15.63 12.42 10.10
N HIS A 246 -15.86 13.63 10.59
CA HIS A 246 -16.25 14.77 9.76
C HIS A 246 -15.05 15.67 9.50
N PHE A 247 -14.36 15.43 8.39
CA PHE A 247 -13.07 16.06 8.04
C PHE A 247 -13.01 17.57 8.31
N GLU A 248 -14.00 18.34 7.85
CA GLU A 248 -14.05 19.81 8.03
C GLU A 248 -14.23 20.20 9.51
N ASN A 249 -15.08 19.49 10.25
CA ASN A 249 -15.36 19.76 11.66
C ASN A 249 -14.20 19.32 12.57
N SER A 250 -13.43 18.32 12.14
CA SER A 250 -12.17 17.89 12.76
C SER A 250 -11.05 18.93 12.58
N GLY A 251 -11.27 20.02 11.84
CA GLY A 251 -10.29 21.08 11.61
C GLY A 251 -9.73 21.13 10.19
N GLY A 252 -10.18 20.23 9.29
CA GLY A 252 -9.86 20.29 7.87
C GLY A 252 -8.40 20.01 7.52
N THR A 253 -7.71 19.21 8.35
CA THR A 253 -6.31 18.81 8.13
C THR A 253 -6.15 17.30 8.25
N ALA A 254 -5.13 16.74 7.59
CA ALA A 254 -4.85 15.31 7.66
C ALA A 254 -4.56 14.86 9.11
N LEU A 255 -3.77 15.62 9.86
CA LEU A 255 -3.38 15.24 11.21
C LEU A 255 -4.58 15.18 12.16
N ALA A 256 -5.47 16.17 12.12
CA ALA A 256 -6.60 16.19 13.03
C ALA A 256 -7.60 15.04 12.76
N MET A 257 -7.85 14.74 11.49
CA MET A 257 -8.62 13.55 11.08
C MET A 257 -7.96 12.25 11.55
N LEU A 258 -6.64 12.13 11.42
CA LEU A 258 -5.90 10.93 11.85
C LEU A 258 -5.88 10.77 13.38
N GLN A 259 -5.85 11.88 14.13
CA GLN A 259 -5.95 11.85 15.60
C GLN A 259 -7.31 11.32 16.07
N GLU A 260 -8.40 11.67 15.40
CA GLU A 260 -9.71 11.07 15.71
C GLU A 260 -9.78 9.57 15.40
N ALA A 261 -8.95 9.10 14.47
CA ALA A 261 -8.86 7.70 14.06
C ALA A 261 -7.70 6.92 14.72
N GLU A 262 -6.98 7.51 15.68
CA GLU A 262 -5.71 6.97 16.20
C GLU A 262 -5.84 5.57 16.81
N ASN A 263 -7.02 5.22 17.31
CA ASN A 263 -7.29 3.90 17.88
C ASN A 263 -7.34 2.77 16.85
N TYR A 264 -7.50 3.10 15.56
CA TYR A 264 -7.62 2.10 14.50
C TYR A 264 -6.83 2.40 13.22
N VAL A 265 -5.99 3.43 13.20
CA VAL A 265 -5.10 3.76 12.08
C VAL A 265 -3.65 3.78 12.55
N ASP A 266 -2.79 2.91 12.01
CA ASP A 266 -1.35 2.92 12.30
C ASP A 266 -0.53 3.61 11.20
N ILE A 267 -1.01 3.63 9.96
CA ILE A 267 -0.29 4.14 8.78
C ILE A 267 -1.23 5.03 7.97
N PHE A 268 -0.74 6.16 7.48
CA PHE A 268 -1.48 7.00 6.54
C PHE A 268 -1.04 6.71 5.10
N SER A 269 -1.98 6.26 4.26
CA SER A 269 -1.74 5.86 2.87
C SER A 269 -2.55 6.72 1.89
N PRO A 270 -2.24 8.01 1.72
CA PRO A 270 -3.04 8.90 0.88
C PRO A 270 -2.66 8.83 -0.60
N SER A 271 -3.54 9.34 -1.47
CA SER A 271 -3.11 9.80 -2.78
C SER A 271 -1.98 10.82 -2.60
N TRP A 272 -0.89 10.66 -3.34
CA TRP A 272 0.30 11.52 -3.20
C TRP A 272 -0.02 13.02 -3.30
N ARG A 273 -1.06 13.40 -4.03
CA ARG A 273 -1.51 14.80 -4.18
C ARG A 273 -1.94 15.44 -2.86
N LEU A 274 -2.41 14.65 -1.90
CA LEU A 274 -2.90 15.13 -0.59
C LEU A 274 -1.78 15.55 0.36
N ILE A 275 -0.53 15.18 0.06
CA ILE A 275 0.65 15.46 0.89
C ILE A 275 1.66 16.39 0.22
N MET A 276 1.36 16.89 -0.99
CA MET A 276 2.23 17.81 -1.72
C MET A 276 1.80 19.25 -1.48
N PRO A 277 2.61 20.10 -0.82
CA PRO A 277 2.24 21.48 -0.51
C PRO A 277 1.90 22.35 -1.74
N GLU A 278 2.43 22.00 -2.93
CA GLU A 278 2.11 22.72 -4.17
C GLU A 278 0.81 22.26 -4.86
N ASP A 279 0.20 21.15 -4.45
CA ASP A 279 -1.04 20.66 -5.05
C ASP A 279 -2.26 21.31 -4.39
N SER A 280 -3.28 21.60 -5.20
CA SER A 280 -4.57 22.13 -4.75
C SER A 280 -5.31 21.24 -3.74
N LEU A 281 -4.96 19.95 -3.66
CA LEU A 281 -5.59 18.98 -2.76
C LEU A 281 -4.82 18.77 -1.45
N PHE A 282 -3.77 19.55 -1.20
CA PHE A 282 -2.95 19.42 0.01
C PHE A 282 -3.78 19.53 1.29
N LEU A 283 -3.62 18.59 2.21
CA LEU A 283 -4.40 18.50 3.46
C LEU A 283 -3.72 19.19 4.66
N GLY A 284 -2.91 20.21 4.39
CA GLY A 284 -2.45 21.17 5.39
C GLY A 284 -1.29 20.74 6.30
N ASN A 285 -0.91 19.45 6.31
CA ASN A 285 0.22 18.97 7.12
C ASN A 285 1.37 18.46 6.26
N THR A 286 2.60 18.75 6.69
CA THR A 286 3.79 18.15 6.11
C THR A 286 3.89 16.67 6.49
N VAL A 287 4.57 15.88 5.67
CA VAL A 287 4.83 14.46 5.96
C VAL A 287 5.56 14.28 7.30
N ASN A 288 6.52 15.17 7.62
CA ASN A 288 7.24 15.11 8.89
C ASN A 288 6.35 15.39 10.10
N GLU A 289 5.36 16.28 9.99
CA GLU A 289 4.39 16.51 11.06
C GLU A 289 3.55 15.25 11.34
N LEU A 290 3.06 14.59 10.29
CA LEU A 290 2.30 13.35 10.41
C LEU A 290 3.13 12.24 11.09
N LYS A 291 4.37 12.07 10.64
CA LYS A 291 5.31 11.08 11.19
C LYS A 291 5.67 11.35 12.64
N ASN A 292 5.93 12.61 12.99
CA ASN A 292 6.24 13.00 14.37
C ASN A 292 5.05 12.77 15.33
N ASN A 293 3.83 12.63 14.79
CA ASN A 293 2.63 12.27 15.54
C ASN A 293 2.27 10.78 15.42
N GLY A 294 3.21 9.93 14.98
CA GLY A 294 3.02 8.48 15.00
C GLY A 294 2.40 7.88 13.74
N PHE A 295 2.21 8.66 12.67
CA PHE A 295 1.65 8.17 11.41
C PHE A 295 2.71 8.12 10.31
N PRO A 296 3.35 6.96 10.05
CA PRO A 296 4.13 6.74 8.84
C PRO A 296 3.28 7.03 7.59
N VAL A 297 3.91 7.59 6.56
CA VAL A 297 3.21 8.03 5.35
C VAL A 297 3.68 7.24 4.14
N ILE A 298 2.76 6.53 3.49
CA ILE A 298 3.03 5.68 2.32
C ILE A 298 2.04 6.02 1.19
N PRO A 299 2.33 7.03 0.35
CA PRO A 299 1.39 7.45 -0.68
C PRO A 299 1.32 6.52 -1.91
N TRP A 300 0.19 6.61 -2.61
CA TRP A 300 -0.09 5.88 -3.86
C TRP A 300 -0.70 6.78 -4.96
N THR A 301 -0.84 6.33 -6.20
CA THR A 301 0.12 5.44 -6.90
C THR A 301 1.04 6.33 -7.71
N ILE A 302 2.36 6.25 -7.48
CA ILE A 302 3.31 7.20 -8.05
C ILE A 302 4.10 6.53 -9.17
N ASN A 303 3.86 6.95 -10.41
CA ASN A 303 4.40 6.28 -11.61
C ASN A 303 5.35 7.16 -12.45
N ARG A 304 5.53 8.43 -12.08
CA ARG A 304 6.43 9.35 -12.79
C ARG A 304 7.64 9.61 -11.92
N THR A 305 8.84 9.39 -12.47
CA THR A 305 10.12 9.52 -11.74
C THR A 305 10.30 10.90 -11.11
N LYS A 306 9.94 11.98 -11.81
CA LYS A 306 9.95 13.34 -11.24
C LYS A 306 9.03 13.49 -10.03
N THR A 307 7.87 12.82 -10.03
CA THR A 307 6.96 12.81 -8.88
C THR A 307 7.52 11.95 -7.75
N MET A 308 8.14 10.80 -8.06
CA MET A 308 8.85 9.98 -7.07
C MET A 308 9.92 10.79 -6.34
N GLU A 309 10.79 11.50 -7.08
CA GLU A 309 11.83 12.37 -6.50
C GLU A 309 11.22 13.41 -5.55
N LYS A 310 10.18 14.12 -5.98
CA LYS A 310 9.47 15.12 -5.16
C LYS A 310 8.87 14.54 -3.89
N VAL A 311 8.23 13.39 -3.99
CA VAL A 311 7.57 12.73 -2.85
C VAL A 311 8.62 12.18 -1.87
N ILE A 312 9.72 11.59 -2.35
CA ILE A 312 10.85 11.16 -1.51
C ILE A 312 11.41 12.35 -0.73
N LEU A 313 11.54 13.52 -1.36
CA LEU A 313 12.02 14.74 -0.69
C LEU A 313 11.06 15.26 0.40
N GLN A 314 9.78 14.88 0.38
CA GLN A 314 8.86 15.18 1.50
C GLN A 314 9.16 14.32 2.74
N GLY A 315 9.93 13.24 2.61
CA GLY A 315 10.30 12.38 3.74
C GLY A 315 9.34 11.23 4.02
N VAL A 316 8.63 10.74 3.00
CA VAL A 316 7.72 9.58 3.11
C VAL A 316 8.46 8.31 3.53
N ASP A 317 7.73 7.36 4.13
CA ASP A 317 8.27 6.10 4.63
C ASP A 317 8.24 4.98 3.58
N GLY A 318 7.41 5.13 2.56
CA GLY A 318 7.32 4.22 1.43
C GLY A 318 6.64 4.85 0.22
N ILE A 319 6.64 4.15 -0.91
CA ILE A 319 5.89 4.53 -2.12
C ILE A 319 5.23 3.28 -2.70
N ILE A 320 3.93 3.40 -3.00
CA ILE A 320 3.19 2.42 -3.80
C ILE A 320 3.27 2.82 -5.27
N THR A 321 3.78 1.93 -6.13
CA THR A 321 4.03 2.22 -7.55
C THR A 321 3.72 1.04 -8.46
N ASP A 322 3.20 1.32 -9.64
CA ASP A 322 3.05 0.34 -10.71
C ASP A 322 4.42 -0.04 -11.32
N TYR A 323 5.44 0.80 -11.15
CA TYR A 323 6.76 0.70 -11.79
C TYR A 323 7.89 0.65 -10.75
N PRO A 324 8.03 -0.48 -10.01
CA PRO A 324 9.06 -0.61 -8.98
C PRO A 324 10.49 -0.52 -9.53
N ASP A 325 10.71 -0.90 -10.78
CA ASP A 325 11.97 -0.72 -11.51
C ASP A 325 12.37 0.77 -11.62
N SER A 326 11.41 1.63 -11.96
CA SER A 326 11.62 3.07 -12.07
C SER A 326 11.89 3.71 -10.70
N LEU A 327 11.22 3.23 -9.65
CA LEU A 327 11.46 3.70 -8.29
C LEU A 327 12.85 3.29 -7.79
N LEU A 328 13.29 2.06 -8.06
CA LEU A 328 14.64 1.59 -7.72
C LEU A 328 15.72 2.47 -8.39
N MET A 329 15.55 2.80 -9.67
CA MET A 329 16.46 3.72 -10.37
C MET A 329 16.50 5.12 -9.73
N VAL A 330 15.34 5.66 -9.35
CA VAL A 330 15.26 6.96 -8.65
C VAL A 330 15.96 6.90 -7.29
N MET A 331 15.73 5.83 -6.52
CA MET A 331 16.38 5.63 -5.21
C MET A 331 17.89 5.52 -5.34
N GLU A 332 18.40 4.77 -6.32
CA GLU A 332 19.83 4.65 -6.59
C GLU A 332 20.45 6.01 -6.91
N LYS A 333 19.82 6.76 -7.83
CA LYS A 333 20.25 8.12 -8.19
C LYS A 333 20.28 9.07 -6.98
N MET A 334 19.34 8.90 -6.05
CA MET A 334 19.22 9.73 -4.84
C MET A 334 20.03 9.19 -3.64
N GLY A 335 20.71 8.05 -3.77
CA GLY A 335 21.46 7.43 -2.67
C GLY A 335 20.59 6.85 -1.55
N ILE A 336 19.31 6.55 -1.83
CA ILE A 336 18.33 5.99 -0.89
C ILE A 336 18.48 4.47 -0.87
N LYS A 337 18.41 3.86 0.32
CA LYS A 337 18.43 2.40 0.49
C LYS A 337 17.02 1.86 0.64
N ARG A 338 16.87 0.55 0.40
CA ARG A 338 15.65 -0.18 0.75
C ARG A 338 15.56 -0.33 2.25
N ARG A 339 14.34 -0.29 2.78
CA ARG A 339 14.04 -0.48 4.21
C ARG A 339 14.29 -1.90 4.69
#